data_AF-A0A7V1W9T3-F1
#
_entry.id   AF-A0A7V1W9T3-F1
#
_cell.length_a   1.000
_cell.length_b   1.000
_cell.length_c   1.000
_cell.angle_alpha   90.00
_cell.angle_beta   90.00
_cell.angle_gamma   90.00
#
_symmetry.space_group_name_H-M   'P 1'
#
loop_
_entity.id
_entity.type
_entity.pdbx_description
1 polymer ?
#
loop_
_entity_poly.entity_id
_entity_poly.type
_entity_poly.pdbx_seq_one_letter_code
_entity_poly.pdbx_strand_id
1 'polypeptide(L)'
;MIIDVHTHAMRQSEHLSASFVREASLARGEPVDLTVGPEDYAAAMRPVDRSIVFGMKARHVGFYVPNDWIADFAARAGPTVIPFMSLDPTEPDYLDDFEDSRG
;
A
#
# COMPACT_ATOMS: atom_id res chain seq x y z
N MET A 1 -1.03 -21.18 12.64
CA MET A 1 -1.59 -19.97 12.03
C MET A 1 -0.46 -18.97 11.87
N ILE A 2 -0.15 -18.58 10.63
CA ILE A 2 0.88 -17.60 10.25
C ILE A 2 0.17 -16.37 9.70
N ILE A 3 0.53 -15.19 10.22
CA ILE A 3 0.00 -13.91 9.76
C ILE A 3 1.19 -13.08 9.28
N ASP A 4 1.15 -12.64 8.02
CA ASP A 4 2.05 -11.59 7.57
C ASP A 4 1.48 -10.23 8.01
N VAL A 5 2.16 -9.60 8.97
CA VAL A 5 1.70 -8.35 9.57
C VAL A 5 2.17 -7.11 8.82
N HIS A 6 2.95 -7.26 7.74
CA HIS A 6 3.54 -6.12 7.04
C HIS A 6 3.76 -6.39 5.55
N THR A 7 2.80 -5.94 4.74
CA THR A 7 2.95 -5.91 3.28
C THR A 7 2.50 -4.57 2.72
N HIS A 8 2.94 -4.22 1.51
CA HIS A 8 2.49 -2.99 0.85
C HIS A 8 1.90 -3.28 -0.53
N ALA A 9 0.94 -2.44 -0.91
CA ALA A 9 0.41 -2.39 -2.27
C ALA A 9 0.40 -0.95 -2.78
N MET A 10 0.83 -0.76 -4.02
CA MET A 10 0.75 0.50 -4.73
C MET A 10 0.69 0.28 -6.23
N ARG A 11 0.31 1.33 -6.96
CA ARG A 11 0.50 1.40 -8.40
C ARG A 11 1.51 2.50 -8.70
N GLN A 12 2.66 2.13 -9.26
CA GLN A 12 3.79 3.04 -9.43
C GLN A 12 3.41 4.29 -10.24
N SER A 13 2.64 4.12 -11.32
CA SER A 13 2.25 5.21 -12.21
C SER A 13 1.27 6.22 -11.58
N GLU A 14 0.59 5.86 -10.50
CA GLU A 14 -0.47 6.68 -9.88
C GLU A 14 -0.06 7.19 -8.50
N HIS A 15 0.63 6.37 -7.71
CA HIS A 15 0.86 6.64 -6.29
C HIS A 15 2.27 7.12 -5.98
N LEU A 16 3.21 6.98 -6.93
CA LEU A 16 4.62 7.30 -6.72
C LEU A 16 5.07 8.41 -7.67
N SER A 17 5.82 9.36 -7.14
CA SER A 17 6.47 10.39 -7.94
C SER A 17 7.65 9.80 -8.72
N ALA A 18 8.01 10.42 -9.84
CA ALA A 18 9.18 10.03 -10.60
C ALA A 18 10.49 10.14 -9.78
N SER A 19 10.57 11.08 -8.84
CA SER A 19 11.73 11.20 -7.96
C SER A 19 11.83 10.03 -6.99
N PHE A 20 10.71 9.60 -6.40
CA PHE A 20 10.67 8.44 -5.52
C PHE A 20 11.09 7.16 -6.25
N VAL A 21 10.55 6.91 -7.45
CA VAL A 21 10.89 5.72 -8.25
C VAL A 21 12.38 5.71 -8.63
N ARG A 22 12.93 6.87 -8.99
CA ARG A 22 14.37 7.01 -9.26
C ARG A 22 15.21 6.65 -8.03
N GLU A 23 14.87 7.19 -6.87
CA GLU A 23 15.58 6.92 -5.61
C GLU A 23 15.46 5.47 -5.16
N ALA A 24 14.27 4.87 -5.30
CA ALA A 24 14.05 3.45 -5.06
C ALA A 24 14.92 2.57 -5.98
N SER A 25 15.01 2.91 -7.26
CA SER A 25 15.87 2.21 -8.23
C SER A 25 17.35 2.34 -7.86
N LEU A 26 17.79 3.53 -7.45
CA LEU A 26 19.17 3.75 -6.98
C LEU A 26 19.48 2.94 -5.72
N ALA A 27 18.57 2.92 -4.75
CA ALA A 27 18.72 2.15 -3.52
C ALA A 27 18.76 0.63 -3.77
N ARG A 28 17.97 0.16 -4.74
CA ARG A 28 17.95 -1.24 -5.15
C ARG A 28 19.19 -1.63 -6.00
N GLY A 29 19.81 -0.67 -6.68
CA GLY A 29 20.94 -0.88 -7.59
C GLY A 29 20.53 -1.26 -9.02
N GLU A 30 19.24 -1.32 -9.31
CA GLU A 30 18.65 -1.65 -10.61
C GLU A 30 17.28 -0.97 -10.76
N PRO A 31 16.78 -0.76 -11.99
CA PRO A 31 15.42 -0.25 -12.20
C PRO A 31 14.38 -1.14 -11.51
N VAL A 32 13.43 -0.50 -10.81
CA VAL A 32 12.31 -1.21 -10.16
C VAL A 32 10.97 -0.87 -10.80
N ASP A 33 10.07 -1.86 -10.82
CA ASP A 33 8.64 -1.63 -10.92
C ASP A 33 8.02 -1.99 -9.58
N LEU A 34 7.45 -0.98 -8.92
CA LEU A 34 6.80 -1.12 -7.61
C LEU A 34 5.29 -1.38 -7.72
N THR A 35 4.77 -1.60 -8.93
CA THR A 35 3.35 -1.91 -9.12
C THR A 35 3.00 -3.29 -8.55
N VAL A 36 1.98 -3.33 -7.69
CA VAL A 36 1.46 -4.56 -7.10
C VAL A 36 0.06 -4.84 -7.65
N GLY A 37 -0.09 -5.97 -8.34
CA GLY A 37 -1.39 -6.48 -8.78
C GLY A 37 -2.07 -7.35 -7.70
N PRO A 38 -3.40 -7.30 -7.53
CA PRO A 38 -4.08 -8.12 -6.52
C PRO A 38 -3.92 -9.63 -6.72
N GLU A 39 -3.87 -10.09 -7.98
CA GLU A 39 -3.70 -11.53 -8.29
C GLU A 39 -2.30 -12.02 -7.93
N ASP A 40 -1.27 -11.25 -8.28
CA ASP A 40 0.12 -11.55 -7.93
C ASP A 40 0.34 -11.50 -6.42
N TYR A 41 -0.28 -10.52 -5.75
CA TYR A 41 -0.29 -10.43 -4.29
C TYR A 41 -0.94 -11.64 -3.65
N ALA A 42 -2.15 -12.04 -4.11
CA ALA A 42 -2.84 -13.22 -3.61
C ALA A 42 -2.01 -14.50 -3.80
N ALA A 43 -1.32 -14.62 -4.95
CA ALA A 43 -0.40 -15.70 -5.22
C ALA A 43 0.81 -15.72 -4.26
N ALA A 44 1.37 -14.55 -3.97
CA ALA A 44 2.49 -14.40 -3.03
C ALA A 44 2.08 -14.71 -1.58
N MET A 45 0.82 -14.44 -1.21
CA MET A 45 0.30 -14.65 0.14
C MET A 45 -0.16 -16.09 0.44
N ARG A 46 -0.11 -17.02 -0.53
CA ARG A 46 -0.46 -18.45 -0.29
C ARG A 46 0.24 -19.12 0.90
N PRO A 47 1.50 -18.78 1.27
CA PRO A 47 2.16 -19.40 2.41
C PRO A 47 1.65 -18.95 3.80
N VAL A 48 0.83 -17.89 3.88
CA VAL A 48 0.31 -17.34 5.14
C VAL A 48 -1.21 -17.49 5.24
N ASP A 49 -1.74 -17.61 6.45
CA ASP A 49 -3.18 -17.75 6.66
C ASP A 49 -3.91 -16.40 6.48
N ARG A 50 -3.26 -15.29 6.84
CA ARG A 50 -3.76 -13.91 6.70
C ARG A 50 -2.60 -12.96 6.39
N SER A 51 -2.93 -11.84 5.75
CA SER A 51 -1.97 -10.76 5.52
C SER A 51 -2.60 -9.40 5.84
N ILE A 52 -1.79 -8.47 6.34
CA ILE A 52 -2.18 -7.07 6.49
C ILE A 52 -1.51 -6.28 5.37
N VAL A 53 -2.31 -5.58 4.57
CA VAL A 53 -1.83 -4.77 3.45
C VAL A 53 -1.99 -3.29 3.74
N PHE A 54 -0.90 -2.57 3.55
CA PHE A 54 -0.81 -1.14 3.74
C PHE A 54 -0.64 -0.45 2.39
N GLY A 55 -1.20 0.75 2.28
CA GLY A 55 -0.68 1.72 1.33
C GLY A 55 0.58 2.39 1.90
N MET A 56 0.70 3.69 1.60
CA MET A 56 1.49 4.63 2.39
C MET A 56 0.99 6.03 2.03
N LYS A 57 0.81 6.90 3.03
CA LYS A 57 0.55 8.32 2.81
C LYS A 57 1.73 9.11 3.37
N ALA A 58 2.58 9.59 2.47
CA ALA A 58 3.76 10.40 2.77
C ALA A 58 3.99 11.38 1.61
N ARG A 59 3.13 12.40 1.53
CA ARG A 59 3.03 13.36 0.42
C ARG A 59 4.38 14.00 0.10
N HIS A 60 5.12 14.37 1.13
CA HIS A 60 6.40 15.09 1.05
C HIS A 60 7.54 14.26 0.43
N VAL A 61 7.46 12.92 0.45
CA VAL A 61 8.43 12.04 -0.21
C VAL A 61 7.93 11.52 -1.56
N GLY A 62 6.73 11.95 -1.98
CA GLY A 62 6.16 11.57 -3.27
C GLY A 62 5.59 10.15 -3.31
N PHE A 63 5.13 9.62 -2.17
CA PHE A 63 4.45 8.33 -2.10
C PHE A 63 3.12 8.52 -1.39
N TYR A 64 2.02 8.38 -2.13
CA TYR A 64 0.68 8.67 -1.64
C TYR A 64 -0.35 7.70 -2.24
N VAL A 65 -0.84 6.78 -1.40
CA VAL A 65 -1.86 5.79 -1.77
C VAL A 65 -3.17 6.14 -1.06
N PRO A 66 -4.28 6.31 -1.81
CA PRO A 66 -5.60 6.50 -1.21
C PRO A 66 -6.03 5.27 -0.38
N ASN A 67 -6.69 5.50 0.77
CA ASN A 67 -7.15 4.42 1.65
C ASN A 67 -8.23 3.55 0.97
N ASP A 68 -9.16 4.17 0.24
CA ASP A 68 -10.19 3.46 -0.54
C ASP A 68 -9.58 2.50 -1.57
N TRP A 69 -8.46 2.90 -2.18
CA TRP A 69 -7.75 2.03 -3.12
C TRP A 69 -7.20 0.77 -2.42
N ILE A 70 -6.75 0.89 -1.17
CA ILE A 70 -6.28 -0.26 -0.38
C ILE A 70 -7.44 -1.16 0.05
N ALA A 71 -8.58 -0.59 0.41
CA ALA A 71 -9.80 -1.35 0.68
C ALA A 71 -10.23 -2.16 -0.56
N ASP A 72 -10.29 -1.51 -1.72
CA ASP A 72 -10.60 -2.16 -3.00
C ASP A 72 -9.56 -3.21 -3.40
N PHE A 73 -8.28 -2.91 -3.21
CA PHE A 73 -7.18 -3.85 -3.47
C PHE A 73 -7.34 -5.12 -2.62
N ALA A 74 -7.57 -4.98 -1.31
CA ALA A 74 -7.75 -6.11 -0.41
C ALA A 74 -8.98 -6.95 -0.78
N ALA A 75 -10.11 -6.30 -1.09
CA ALA A 75 -11.32 -6.98 -1.53
C ALA A 75 -11.10 -7.82 -2.80
N ARG A 76 -10.27 -7.34 -3.73
CA ARG A 76 -9.89 -8.06 -4.95
C ARG A 76 -8.83 -9.13 -4.73
N ALA A 77 -7.90 -8.90 -3.81
CA ALA A 77 -6.82 -9.84 -3.47
C ALA A 77 -7.36 -11.06 -2.70
N GLY A 78 -8.43 -10.89 -1.93
CA GLY A 78 -9.21 -11.99 -1.36
C GLY A 78 -9.56 -11.81 0.11
N PRO A 79 -10.44 -12.67 0.65
CA PRO A 79 -11.03 -12.51 1.99
C PRO A 79 -10.04 -12.72 3.14
N THR A 80 -8.81 -13.15 2.88
CA THR A 80 -7.74 -13.33 3.87
C THR A 80 -6.82 -12.12 3.99
N VAL A 81 -7.05 -11.08 3.18
CA VAL A 81 -6.28 -9.84 3.13
C VAL A 81 -7.01 -8.77 3.92
N ILE A 82 -6.34 -8.22 4.92
CA ILE A 82 -6.88 -7.19 5.82
C ILE A 82 -6.31 -5.84 5.38
N PRO A 83 -7.13 -4.91 4.86
CA PRO A 83 -6.66 -3.57 4.55
C PRO A 83 -6.34 -2.81 5.84
N PHE A 84 -5.26 -2.03 5.82
CA PHE A 84 -4.89 -1.15 6.93
C PHE A 84 -4.69 0.28 6.40
N MET A 85 -5.43 1.21 7.00
CA MET A 85 -5.39 2.62 6.58
C MET A 85 -4.01 3.25 6.84
N SER A 86 -3.65 4.24 6.04
CA SER A 86 -2.51 5.12 6.32
C SER A 86 -3.00 6.54 6.55
N LEU A 87 -2.23 7.27 7.36
CA LEU A 87 -2.38 8.71 7.59
C LEU A 87 -1.07 9.40 7.28
N ASP A 88 -1.16 10.59 6.69
CA ASP A 88 -0.05 11.54 6.64
C ASP A 88 -0.37 12.68 7.62
N PRO A 89 0.25 12.71 8.82
CA PRO A 89 -0.02 13.75 9.82
C PRO A 89 0.37 15.17 9.39
N THR A 90 1.02 15.32 8.22
CA THR A 90 1.37 16.62 7.65
C THR A 90 0.26 17.19 6.75
N GLU A 91 -0.69 16.35 6.33
CA GLU A 91 -1.85 16.80 5.55
C GLU A 91 -2.91 17.41 6.49
N PRO A 92 -3.60 18.49 6.09
CA PRO A 92 -4.51 19.21 6.97
C PRO A 92 -5.76 18.41 7.39
N ASP A 93 -6.15 17.43 6.58
CA ASP A 93 -7.36 16.60 6.68
C ASP A 93 -7.08 15.20 7.25
N TYR A 94 -5.89 14.95 7.80
CA TYR A 94 -5.53 13.62 8.33
C TYR A 94 -6.45 13.11 9.44
N LEU A 95 -7.10 14.01 10.20
CA LEU A 95 -8.08 13.62 11.22
C LEU A 95 -9.41 13.21 10.59
N ASP A 96 -9.81 13.82 9.48
CA ASP A 96 -11.02 13.43 8.75
C ASP A 96 -10.82 12.03 8.17
N ASP A 97 -9.65 11.76 7.54
CA ASP A 97 -9.24 10.42 7.10
C ASP A 97 -9.32 9.37 8.23
N PHE A 98 -8.92 9.76 9.45
CA PHE A 98 -8.97 8.88 10.63
C PHE A 98 -10.40 8.58 11.05
N GLU A 99 -11.27 9.58 11.12
CA GLU A 99 -12.66 9.37 11.51
C GLU A 99 -13.44 8.55 10.47
N ASP A 100 -13.19 8.76 9.17
CA ASP A 100 -13.82 7.99 8.09
C ASP A 100 -13.48 6.49 8.14
N SER A 101 -12.29 6.14 8.63
CA SER A 101 -11.84 4.75 8.75
C SER A 101 -12.51 3.92 9.85
N ARG A 102 -13.32 4.55 10.72
CA ARG A 102 -13.97 3.90 11.87
C ARG A 102 -15.26 3.18 11.48
N GLY A 103 -15.72 3.36 10.23
CA GLY A 103 -16.96 2.82 9.66
C GLY A 103 -16.88 1.38 9.18
#